data_AF-A0A830BSF1-F1
#
_entry.id   AF-A0A830BSF1-F1
#
_cell.length_a   1.000
_cell.length_b   1.000
_cell.length_c   1.000
_cell.angle_alpha   90.00
_cell.angle_beta   90.00
_cell.angle_gamma   90.00
#
_symmetry.space_group_name_H-M   'P 1'
#
loop_
_entity.id
_entity.type
_entity.pdbx_description
1 polymer ?
#
loop_
_entity_poly.entity_id
_entity_poly.type
_entity_poly.pdbx_seq_one_letter_code
_entity_poly.pdbx_strand_id
1 'polypeptide(L)'
;MPVFDNLEFRYTSSENRPCPWWLRTGIRLFFGCLTFFISVALPFLKDLAALIGGIALPVTLAYPCLMWIRIKKPKKCSSMWWLNWALGSLGMVLSILLVFGAIWTIVTQGISIHFFKPE
;
A
#
# COMPACT_ATOMS: atom_id res chain seq x y z
N MET A 1 -7.88 7.62 -9.62
CA MET A 1 -7.45 6.46 -8.80
C MET A 1 -6.09 6.09 -9.36
N PRO A 2 -5.02 6.09 -8.53
CA PRO A 2 -3.64 6.09 -9.03
C PRO A 2 -3.33 4.92 -9.97
N VAL A 3 -3.97 3.77 -9.80
CA VAL A 3 -3.81 2.62 -10.71
C VAL A 3 -4.35 2.92 -12.11
N PHE A 4 -5.57 3.47 -12.23
CA PHE A 4 -6.15 3.85 -13.51
C PHE A 4 -5.40 5.01 -14.15
N ASP A 5 -4.99 6.00 -13.36
CA ASP A 5 -4.23 7.15 -13.87
C ASP A 5 -2.85 6.72 -14.40
N ASN A 6 -2.18 5.75 -13.74
CA ASN A 6 -0.93 5.16 -14.23
C ASN A 6 -1.10 4.30 -15.49
N LEU A 7 -2.20 3.53 -15.58
CA LEU A 7 -2.52 2.74 -16.78
C LEU A 7 -2.86 3.65 -17.96
N GLU A 8 -3.64 4.70 -17.72
CA GLU A 8 -3.98 5.74 -18.70
C GLU A 8 -2.71 6.47 -19.15
N PHE A 9 -1.84 6.86 -18.22
CA PHE A 9 -0.55 7.49 -18.51
C PHE A 9 0.35 6.60 -19.37
N ARG A 10 0.48 5.31 -19.02
CA ARG A 10 1.29 4.35 -19.80
C ARG A 10 0.73 4.15 -21.21
N TYR A 11 -0.58 4.10 -21.36
CA TYR A 11 -1.23 4.03 -22.68
C TYR A 11 -0.97 5.31 -23.49
N THR A 12 -1.23 6.49 -22.90
CA THR A 12 -0.98 7.78 -23.57
C THR A 12 0.49 7.98 -23.94
N SER A 13 1.42 7.47 -23.13
CA SER A 13 2.86 7.54 -23.41
C SER A 13 3.28 6.60 -24.55
N SER A 14 2.60 5.48 -24.75
CA SER A 14 2.90 4.53 -25.82
C SER A 14 2.22 4.89 -27.14
N GLU A 15 0.96 5.33 -27.08
CA GLU A 15 0.12 5.56 -28.26
C GLU A 15 0.07 7.05 -28.68
N ASN A 16 0.60 7.98 -27.86
CA ASN A 16 0.55 9.43 -28.07
C ASN A 16 -0.87 9.98 -28.39
N ARG A 17 -1.90 9.28 -27.93
CA ARG A 17 -3.31 9.55 -28.20
C ARG A 17 -4.08 9.61 -26.90
N PRO A 18 -5.10 10.47 -26.78
CA PRO A 18 -5.96 10.50 -25.61
C PRO A 18 -6.69 9.16 -25.48
N CYS A 19 -6.82 8.65 -24.25
CA CYS A 19 -7.52 7.40 -24.00
C CYS A 19 -8.99 7.50 -24.44
N PRO A 20 -9.45 6.67 -25.39
CA PRO A 20 -10.84 6.69 -25.82
C PRO A 20 -11.76 6.23 -24.68
N TRP A 21 -12.98 6.76 -24.66
CA TRP A 21 -13.96 6.49 -23.60
C TRP A 21 -14.26 4.99 -23.43
N TRP A 22 -14.30 4.24 -24.54
CA TRP A 22 -14.46 2.78 -24.55
C TRP A 22 -13.32 2.05 -23.85
N LEU A 23 -12.07 2.45 -24.10
CA LEU A 23 -10.90 1.84 -23.46
C LEU A 23 -10.89 2.12 -21.96
N ARG A 24 -11.25 3.34 -21.55
CA ARG A 24 -11.36 3.71 -20.14
C ARG A 24 -12.41 2.87 -19.41
N THR A 25 -13.57 2.66 -20.03
CA THR A 25 -14.64 1.81 -19.49
C THR A 25 -14.21 0.34 -19.45
N GLY A 26 -13.52 -0.14 -20.49
CA GLY A 26 -12.97 -1.50 -20.56
C GLY A 26 -11.96 -1.78 -19.46
N ILE A 27 -11.00 -0.88 -19.21
CA ILE A 27 -10.00 -1.01 -18.14
C ILE A 27 -10.70 -1.07 -16.77
N ARG A 28 -11.71 -0.22 -16.53
CA ARG A 28 -12.45 -0.22 -15.26
C ARG A 28 -13.26 -1.50 -15.05
N LEU A 29 -13.96 -1.96 -16.09
CA LEU A 29 -14.75 -3.19 -16.02
C LEU A 29 -13.83 -4.41 -15.79
N PHE A 30 -12.74 -4.50 -16.56
CA PHE A 30 -11.75 -5.56 -16.43
C PHE A 30 -11.13 -5.60 -15.04
N PHE A 31 -10.70 -4.45 -14.52
CA PHE A 31 -10.12 -4.38 -13.17
C PHE A 31 -11.15 -4.76 -12.10
N GLY A 32 -12.40 -4.31 -12.23
CA GLY A 32 -13.50 -4.71 -11.36
C GLY A 32 -13.73 -6.22 -11.35
N CYS A 33 -13.90 -6.82 -12.54
CA CYS A 33 -14.06 -8.26 -12.70
C CYS A 33 -12.88 -9.06 -12.12
N LEU A 34 -11.65 -8.62 -12.38
CA LEU A 34 -10.45 -9.25 -11.80
C LEU A 34 -10.45 -9.17 -10.28
N THR A 35 -10.70 -7.99 -9.70
CA THR A 35 -10.73 -7.85 -8.23
C THR A 35 -11.82 -8.71 -7.59
N PHE A 36 -13.00 -8.80 -8.22
CA PHE A 36 -14.07 -9.68 -7.75
C PHE A 36 -13.65 -11.16 -7.81
N PHE A 37 -13.09 -11.61 -8.94
CA PHE A 37 -12.62 -12.98 -9.10
C PHE A 37 -11.55 -13.35 -8.07
N ILE A 38 -10.57 -12.47 -7.87
CA ILE A 38 -9.49 -12.62 -6.89
C ILE A 38 -10.05 -12.68 -5.45
N SER A 39 -11.02 -11.82 -5.12
CA SER A 39 -11.65 -11.81 -3.79
C SER A 39 -12.42 -13.10 -3.48
N VAL A 40 -13.04 -13.72 -4.49
CA VAL A 40 -13.77 -15.00 -4.32
C VAL A 40 -12.79 -16.18 -4.29
N ALA A 41 -11.74 -16.13 -5.10
CA ALA A 41 -10.76 -17.21 -5.21
C ALA A 41 -9.82 -17.31 -3.99
N LEU A 42 -9.43 -16.16 -3.40
CA LEU A 42 -8.38 -16.05 -2.38
C LEU A 42 -8.89 -15.31 -1.13
N PRO A 43 -9.68 -15.96 -0.25
CA PRO A 43 -10.22 -15.32 0.95
C PRO A 43 -9.13 -14.87 1.95
N PHE A 44 -7.94 -15.47 1.89
CA PHE A 44 -6.77 -15.13 2.73
C PHE A 44 -6.10 -13.79 2.39
N LEU A 45 -6.52 -13.10 1.33
CA LEU A 45 -5.97 -11.78 0.96
C LEU A 45 -6.21 -10.70 2.02
N LYS A 46 -7.26 -10.85 2.83
CA LYS A 46 -7.54 -9.93 3.94
C LYS A 46 -6.39 -9.91 4.95
N ASP A 47 -5.86 -11.08 5.30
CA ASP A 47 -4.75 -11.20 6.25
C ASP A 47 -3.43 -10.74 5.61
N LEU A 48 -3.25 -11.00 4.31
CA LEU A 48 -2.12 -10.49 3.54
C LEU A 48 -2.12 -8.96 3.43
N ALA A 49 -3.30 -8.34 3.37
CA ALA A 49 -3.44 -6.89 3.27
C ALA A 49 -2.88 -6.18 4.51
N ALA A 50 -3.05 -6.75 5.70
CA ALA A 50 -2.45 -6.22 6.92
C ALA A 50 -0.91 -6.26 6.87
N LEU A 51 -0.33 -7.34 6.33
CA LEU A 51 1.11 -7.45 6.13
C LEU A 51 1.64 -6.42 5.12
N ILE A 52 0.98 -6.31 3.96
CA ILE A 52 1.34 -5.33 2.92
C ILE A 52 1.23 -3.90 3.45
N GLY A 53 0.16 -3.60 4.20
CA GLY A 53 -0.03 -2.32 4.87
C GLY A 53 1.09 -2.04 5.87
N GLY A 54 1.46 -3.04 6.69
CA GLY A 54 2.57 -2.99 7.63
C GLY A 54 3.90 -2.60 6.97
N ILE A 55 4.21 -3.19 5.81
CA ILE A 55 5.43 -2.92 5.03
C ILE A 55 5.40 -1.55 4.34
N ALA A 56 4.21 -1.03 4.00
CA ALA A 56 4.05 0.28 3.37
C ALA A 56 4.10 1.45 4.38
N LEU A 57 3.89 1.21 5.68
CA LEU A 57 3.87 2.25 6.71
C LEU A 57 5.18 3.03 6.89
N PRO A 58 6.38 2.42 6.81
CA PRO A 58 7.64 3.16 6.82
C PRO A 58 7.73 4.16 5.67
N VAL A 59 7.22 3.78 4.50
CA VAL A 59 7.24 4.63 3.30
C VAL A 59 6.26 5.79 3.43
N THR A 60 5.12 5.60 4.10
CA THR A 60 4.09 6.64 4.23
C THR A 60 4.28 7.53 5.45
N LEU A 61 4.79 7.02 6.57
CA LEU A 61 4.93 7.75 7.83
C LEU A 61 6.38 8.16 8.11
N ALA A 62 7.33 7.23 8.00
CA ALA A 62 8.71 7.50 8.40
C ALA A 62 9.49 8.26 7.32
N TYR A 63 9.31 7.89 6.05
CA TYR A 63 10.02 8.49 4.92
C TYR A 63 9.82 10.02 4.80
N PRO A 64 8.60 10.59 4.82
CA PRO A 64 8.44 12.05 4.71
C PRO A 64 9.07 12.79 5.89
N CYS A 65 9.00 12.24 7.10
CA CYS A 65 9.61 12.84 8.30
C CYS A 65 11.15 12.88 8.17
N LEU A 66 11.76 11.78 7.76
CA LEU A 66 13.21 11.69 7.56
C LEU A 66 13.68 12.55 6.37
N MET A 67 12.91 12.53 5.27
CA MET A 67 13.17 13.35 4.08
C MET A 67 13.12 14.85 4.42
N TRP A 68 12.15 15.29 5.22
CA TRP A 68 12.05 16.68 5.68
C TRP A 68 13.29 17.10 6.48
N ILE A 69 13.75 16.28 7.43
CA ILE A 69 14.97 16.55 8.20
C ILE A 69 16.19 16.69 7.28
N ARG A 70 16.30 15.84 6.24
CA ARG A 70 17.41 15.86 5.28
C ARG A 70 17.41 17.10 4.39
N ILE A 71 16.24 17.57 3.97
CA ILE A 71 16.09 18.76 3.11
C ILE A 71 16.29 20.05 3.91
N LYS A 72 15.59 20.19 5.04
CA LYS A 72 15.57 21.46 5.80
C LYS A 72 16.77 21.65 6.71
N LYS A 73 17.51 20.58 7.05
CA LYS A 73 18.67 20.62 7.97
C LYS A 73 18.42 21.52 9.20
N PRO A 74 17.32 21.30 9.95
CA PRO A 74 16.99 22.15 11.08
C PRO A 74 18.10 22.11 12.14
N LYS A 75 18.21 23.17 12.96
CA LYS A 75 19.16 23.20 14.08
C LYS A 75 18.95 21.95 14.95
N LYS A 76 20.06 21.26 15.25
CA LYS A 76 20.08 20.12 16.17
C LYS A 76 19.46 20.58 17.51
N CYS A 77 18.53 19.80 18.05
CA CYS A 77 17.73 20.10 19.25
C CYS A 77 16.63 21.17 19.12
N SER A 78 16.24 21.58 17.91
CA SER A 78 14.99 22.34 17.73
C SER A 78 13.77 21.45 17.97
N SER A 79 12.67 22.01 18.50
CA SER A 79 11.41 21.29 18.74
C SER A 79 10.91 20.54 17.49
N MET A 80 11.01 21.15 16.29
CA MET A 80 10.64 20.49 15.03
C MET A 80 11.55 19.33 14.65
N TRP A 81 12.83 19.38 15.04
CA TRP A 81 13.76 18.27 14.78
C TRP A 81 13.41 17.06 15.64
N TRP A 82 13.12 17.29 16.92
CA TRP A 82 12.71 16.22 17.84
C TRP A 82 11.36 15.63 17.44
N LEU A 83 10.39 16.45 17.06
CA LEU A 83 9.08 16.00 16.57
C LEU A 83 9.21 15.10 15.34
N ASN A 84 9.93 15.54 14.29
CA ASN A 84 10.09 14.73 13.08
C ASN A 84 10.87 13.42 13.35
N TRP A 85 11.85 13.45 14.25
CA TRP A 85 12.55 12.23 14.67
C TRP A 85 11.64 11.26 15.43
N ALA A 86 10.83 11.78 16.36
CA ALA A 86 9.88 10.99 17.15
C ALA A 86 8.77 10.39 16.27
N LEU A 87 8.19 11.17 15.35
CA LEU A 87 7.19 10.65 14.41
C LEU A 87 7.80 9.62 13.46
N GLY A 88 9.02 9.86 12.97
CA GLY A 88 9.73 8.92 12.12
C GLY A 88 10.03 7.59 12.81
N SER A 89 10.52 7.63 14.05
CA SER A 89 10.77 6.41 14.84
C SER A 89 9.48 5.69 15.21
N LEU A 90 8.43 6.43 15.59
CA LEU A 90 7.11 5.86 15.89
C LEU A 90 6.54 5.15 14.66
N GLY A 91 6.63 5.74 13.47
CA GLY A 91 6.19 5.10 12.23
C GLY A 91 6.93 3.79 11.93
N MET A 92 8.24 3.73 12.20
CA MET A 92 9.04 2.50 12.05
C MET A 92 8.63 1.43 13.07
N VAL A 93 8.46 1.81 14.34
CA VAL A 93 8.03 0.89 15.40
C VAL A 93 6.64 0.33 15.09
N LEU A 94 5.70 1.18 14.68
CA LEU A 94 4.35 0.77 14.32
C LEU A 94 4.33 -0.23 13.16
N SER A 95 5.20 -0.02 12.15
CA SER A 95 5.37 -0.96 11.05
C SER A 95 5.83 -2.35 11.54
N ILE A 96 6.84 -2.40 12.42
CA ILE A 96 7.34 -3.66 12.99
C ILE A 96 6.25 -4.36 13.79
N LEU A 97 5.51 -3.63 14.63
CA LEU A 97 4.41 -4.20 15.42
C LEU A 97 3.31 -4.78 14.53
N LEU A 98 2.94 -4.08 13.45
CA LEU A 98 1.90 -4.54 12.54
C LEU A 98 2.35 -5.74 11.70
N VAL A 99 3.60 -5.75 11.23
CA VAL A 99 4.16 -6.91 10.51
C VAL A 99 4.20 -8.12 11.44
N PHE A 100 4.65 -7.94 12.69
CA PHE A 100 4.67 -9.03 13.68
C PHE A 100 3.26 -9.53 14.01
N GLY A 101 2.30 -8.62 14.21
CA GLY A 101 0.90 -8.96 14.44
C GLY A 101 0.30 -9.72 13.25
N ALA A 102 0.54 -9.27 12.02
CA ALA A 102 0.07 -9.95 10.82
C ALA A 102 0.68 -11.36 10.69
N ILE A 103 1.98 -11.51 10.93
CA ILE A 103 2.63 -12.84 10.95
C ILE A 103 2.01 -13.72 12.04
N TRP A 104 1.79 -13.19 13.24
CA TRP A 104 1.19 -13.94 14.35
C TRP A 104 -0.23 -14.41 14.01
N THR A 105 -1.05 -13.55 13.42
CA THR A 105 -2.41 -13.91 12.95
C THR A 105 -2.35 -15.03 11.91
N ILE A 106 -1.45 -14.94 10.92
CA ILE A 106 -1.26 -15.97 9.89
C ILE A 106 -0.83 -17.31 10.52
N VAL A 107 0.08 -17.28 11.49
CA VAL A 107 0.59 -18.48 12.18
C VAL A 107 -0.48 -19.11 13.08
N THR A 108 -1.25 -18.31 13.81
CA THR A 108 -2.23 -18.80 14.81
C THR A 108 -3.53 -19.28 14.18
N GLN A 109 -4.03 -18.59 13.16
CA GLN A 109 -5.18 -19.07 12.40
C GLN A 109 -4.82 -20.28 11.52
N GLY A 110 -3.53 -20.43 11.19
CA GLY A 110 -3.07 -21.39 10.20
C GLY A 110 -3.58 -20.98 8.81
N ILE A 111 -2.74 -21.09 7.79
CA ILE A 111 -3.23 -20.88 6.42
C ILE A 111 -4.06 -22.12 6.07
N SER A 112 -5.33 -22.14 6.47
CA SER A 112 -6.31 -23.08 5.92
C SER A 112 -6.54 -22.62 4.48
N ILE A 113 -5.79 -23.22 3.54
CA ILE A 113 -5.80 -22.88 2.12
C ILE A 113 -7.13 -23.35 1.52
N HIS A 114 -8.22 -22.69 1.90
CA HIS A 114 -9.56 -22.95 1.41
C HIS A 114 -9.74 -22.16 0.11
N PHE A 115 -9.30 -22.76 -0.99
CA PHE A 115 -9.65 -22.28 -2.33
C PHE A 115 -11.18 -22.40 -2.52
N PHE A 116 -11.81 -21.31 -2.97
CA PHE A 116 -13.24 -21.26 -3.33
C PHE A 116 -14.26 -21.51 -2.20
N LYS A 117 -13.90 -21.30 -0.93
CA LYS A 117 -14.88 -21.13 0.16
C LYS A 117 -14.83 -19.70 0.68
N PRO A 118 -15.67 -18.80 0.15
CA PRO A 118 -15.88 -17.51 0.79
C PRO A 118 -16.64 -17.75 2.11
N GLU A 119 -16.03 -17.36 3.22
CA GLU A 119 -16.72 -17.22 4.53
C GLU A 119 -17.16 -15.77 4.73
#